data_AF-E0RPB1-F1
#
_entry.id   AF-E0RPB1-F1
#
_cell.length_a   1.000
_cell.length_b   1.000
_cell.length_c   1.000
_cell.angle_alpha   90.00
_cell.angle_beta   90.00
_cell.angle_gamma   90.00
#
_symmetry.space_group_name_H-M   'P 1'
#
loop_
_entity.id
_entity.type
_entity.pdbx_description
1 polymer ?
#
loop_
_entity_poly.entity_id
_entity_poly.type
_entity_poly.pdbx_seq_one_letter_code
_entity_poly.pdbx_strand_id
1 'polypeptide(L)'
;MEVATQVLPLTWSDPEINAVLASASEAFPPVSRHFTQNEDFFLLLPREFSVPHLPVHHDIREARPSREYLRRLLPVVRELVGICPGLFHGLTHLFDPASILRPAFFRLYRMGEALYLYLLRIDLSYHPHDHTLVEQGTNDTTPSYRTRKLMLEADLIPLEDLHTEEGRPRGFLIRQVISRTWIGETGRGYFVQGIWLDRDLSKFFSSVFLPEGARTYPYYPLTCKYRSICLMPPSYDPASRKAYLPFLYRAQRILEPYVDEILEVLRKEKFSPDLPLVKEIRSTVPREMIAQWEGISIARYLNEHQMREYRLDVQRRA
;
A
#
# COMPACT_ATOMS: atom_id res chain seq x y z
N MET A 1 7.90 -6.57 20.89
CA MET A 1 8.78 -7.31 19.96
C MET A 1 7.87 -7.95 18.92
N GLU A 2 7.53 -7.21 17.86
CA GLU A 2 6.70 -7.76 16.78
C GLU A 2 7.52 -8.82 16.05
N VAL A 3 7.10 -10.08 16.20
CA VAL A 3 7.45 -11.11 15.24
C VAL A 3 6.78 -10.66 13.95
N ALA A 4 7.54 -10.03 13.05
CA ALA A 4 7.07 -9.79 11.69
C ALA A 4 6.79 -11.18 11.09
N THR A 5 5.55 -11.64 11.21
CA THR A 5 5.14 -12.94 10.74
C THR A 5 5.33 -12.93 9.23
N GLN A 6 6.13 -13.87 8.74
CA GLN A 6 6.35 -14.10 7.32
C GLN A 6 5.03 -14.39 6.57
N VAL A 7 3.97 -14.75 7.31
CA VAL A 7 2.65 -15.07 6.79
C VAL A 7 1.68 -13.91 7.03
N LEU A 8 1.02 -13.46 5.97
CA LEU A 8 -0.23 -12.69 6.07
C LEU A 8 -1.39 -13.68 6.18
N PRO A 9 -2.10 -13.74 7.31
CA PRO A 9 -3.14 -14.75 7.51
C PRO A 9 -4.36 -14.44 6.64
N LEU A 10 -4.89 -15.48 5.99
CA LEU A 10 -6.19 -15.50 5.33
C LEU A 10 -7.20 -16.09 6.31
N THR A 11 -7.63 -15.26 7.27
CA THR A 11 -8.47 -15.69 8.39
C THR A 11 -9.92 -15.93 7.96
N TRP A 12 -10.50 -14.97 7.24
CA TRP A 12 -11.90 -15.00 6.86
C TRP A 12 -12.23 -14.03 5.70
N SER A 13 -13.28 -14.38 4.95
CA SER A 13 -13.80 -13.60 3.83
C SER A 13 -15.33 -13.63 3.84
N ASP A 14 -15.98 -12.50 3.49
CA ASP A 14 -17.42 -12.36 3.57
C ASP A 14 -18.07 -12.65 2.21
N PRO A 15 -19.02 -13.60 2.11
CA PRO A 15 -19.63 -13.94 0.85
C PRO A 15 -20.50 -12.82 0.25
N GLU A 16 -21.13 -11.98 1.08
CA GLU A 16 -21.98 -10.87 0.58
C GLU A 16 -21.13 -9.72 0.02
N ILE A 17 -20.05 -9.35 0.71
CA ILE A 17 -19.06 -8.40 0.21
C ILE A 17 -18.45 -8.95 -1.09
N ASN A 18 -18.07 -10.24 -1.12
CA ASN A 18 -17.53 -10.84 -2.34
C ASN A 18 -18.54 -10.84 -3.50
N ALA A 19 -19.84 -11.01 -3.24
CA ALA A 19 -20.87 -10.87 -4.28
C ALA A 19 -20.94 -9.45 -4.83
N VAL A 20 -20.78 -8.43 -3.97
CA VAL A 20 -20.67 -7.02 -4.41
C VAL A 20 -19.40 -6.81 -5.25
N LEU A 21 -18.25 -7.29 -4.80
CA LEU A 21 -16.98 -7.19 -5.53
C LEU A 21 -17.04 -7.89 -6.90
N ALA A 22 -17.71 -9.04 -6.98
CA ALA A 22 -17.88 -9.79 -8.23
C ALA A 22 -18.72 -9.02 -9.28
N SER A 23 -19.55 -8.08 -8.82
CA SER A 23 -20.33 -7.20 -9.71
C SER A 23 -19.55 -5.98 -10.23
N ALA A 24 -18.33 -5.75 -9.73
CA ALA A 24 -17.51 -4.61 -10.10
C ALA A 24 -17.01 -4.74 -11.55
N SER A 25 -17.39 -3.78 -12.40
CA SER A 25 -16.89 -3.67 -13.77
C SER A 25 -15.43 -3.20 -13.82
N GLU A 26 -14.78 -3.35 -14.97
CA GLU A 26 -13.42 -2.85 -15.18
C GLU A 26 -13.34 -1.32 -15.30
N ALA A 27 -14.49 -0.63 -15.34
CA ALA A 27 -14.55 0.81 -15.52
C ALA A 27 -13.84 1.55 -14.38
N PHE A 28 -12.85 2.37 -14.73
CA PHE A 28 -12.10 3.17 -13.77
C PHE A 28 -12.35 4.64 -14.06
N PRO A 29 -13.18 5.34 -13.27
CA PRO A 29 -13.48 6.75 -13.51
C PRO A 29 -12.22 7.61 -13.38
N PRO A 30 -12.24 8.85 -13.93
CA PRO A 30 -11.14 9.78 -13.78
C PRO A 30 -11.05 10.24 -12.31
N VAL A 31 -10.23 9.53 -11.53
CA VAL A 31 -9.85 9.90 -10.17
C VAL A 31 -8.43 10.46 -10.18
N SER A 32 -8.18 11.44 -9.32
CA SER A 32 -6.83 11.96 -9.10
C SER A 32 -6.21 11.33 -7.88
N ARG A 33 -4.89 11.26 -7.87
CA ARG A 33 -4.07 10.55 -6.89
C ARG A 33 -3.31 11.56 -6.08
N HIS A 34 -3.35 11.46 -4.77
CA HIS A 34 -2.83 12.51 -3.90
C HIS A 34 -2.17 11.92 -2.67
N PHE A 35 -1.38 12.76 -2.02
CA PHE A 35 -0.88 12.55 -0.69
C PHE A 35 -1.22 13.74 0.19
N THR A 36 -1.60 13.46 1.43
CA THR A 36 -1.82 14.49 2.46
C THR A 36 -0.51 15.17 2.84
N GLN A 37 -0.59 16.18 3.71
CA GLN A 37 0.58 16.79 4.33
C GLN A 37 1.45 15.77 5.09
N ASN A 38 0.81 14.74 5.64
CA ASN A 38 1.44 13.67 6.40
C ASN A 38 1.94 12.51 5.52
N GLU A 39 1.90 12.68 4.19
CA GLU A 39 2.31 11.67 3.21
C GLU A 39 1.37 10.45 3.12
N ASP A 40 0.12 10.57 3.60
CA ASP A 40 -0.89 9.52 3.45
C ASP A 40 -1.52 9.54 2.05
N PHE A 41 -1.56 8.39 1.39
CA PHE A 41 -2.10 8.29 0.03
C PHE A 41 -3.63 8.27 0.00
N PHE A 42 -4.23 9.01 -0.94
CA PHE A 42 -5.66 8.95 -1.21
C PHE A 42 -6.01 9.13 -2.69
N LEU A 43 -7.17 8.58 -3.07
CA LEU A 43 -7.83 8.90 -4.33
C LEU A 43 -8.89 9.97 -4.09
N LEU A 44 -8.88 11.04 -4.88
CA LEU A 44 -9.96 12.02 -4.90
C LEU A 44 -11.06 11.53 -5.85
N LEU A 45 -12.18 11.12 -5.26
CA LEU A 45 -13.33 10.55 -5.96
C LEU A 45 -14.21 11.64 -6.61
N PRO A 46 -14.97 11.29 -7.67
CA PRO A 46 -15.84 12.25 -8.38
C PRO A 46 -17.01 12.74 -7.53
N ARG A 47 -17.42 11.98 -6.52
CA ARG A 47 -18.49 12.33 -5.57
C ARG A 47 -18.15 11.85 -4.16
N GLU A 48 -18.87 12.38 -3.18
CA GLU A 48 -18.74 11.95 -1.78
C GLU A 48 -19.28 10.52 -1.58
N PHE A 49 -18.76 9.86 -0.55
CA PHE A 49 -19.31 8.66 0.04
C PHE A 49 -19.48 8.86 1.55
N SER A 50 -20.33 8.04 2.17
CA SER A 50 -20.58 8.11 3.60
C SER A 50 -19.97 6.91 4.33
N VAL A 51 -19.32 7.18 5.45
CA VAL A 51 -18.85 6.15 6.38
C VAL A 51 -19.71 6.22 7.65
N PRO A 52 -20.47 5.16 7.98
CA PRO A 52 -21.27 5.13 9.20
C PRO A 52 -20.36 4.96 10.42
N HIS A 53 -20.93 5.04 11.62
CA HIS A 53 -20.25 4.60 12.83
C HIS A 53 -19.75 3.16 12.67
N LEU A 54 -18.48 2.90 12.90
CA LEU A 54 -17.92 1.55 12.94
C LEU A 54 -17.51 1.22 14.38
N PRO A 55 -17.61 -0.04 14.82
CA PRO A 55 -17.00 -0.46 16.08
C PRO A 55 -15.50 -0.13 16.10
N VAL A 56 -14.99 0.40 17.20
CA VAL A 56 -13.54 0.65 17.37
C VAL A 56 -12.81 -0.54 18.00
N HIS A 57 -13.55 -1.44 18.64
CA HIS A 57 -13.01 -2.63 19.31
C HIS A 57 -13.40 -3.91 18.56
N HIS A 58 -12.44 -4.83 18.48
CA HIS A 58 -12.64 -6.21 18.05
C HIS A 58 -11.62 -7.09 18.77
N ASP A 59 -12.02 -8.27 19.24
CA ASP A 59 -11.07 -9.20 19.85
C ASP A 59 -10.19 -9.79 18.76
N ILE A 60 -8.88 -9.50 18.80
CA ILE A 60 -7.91 -9.97 17.79
C ILE A 60 -7.87 -11.51 17.67
N ARG A 61 -8.30 -12.23 18.71
CA ARG A 61 -8.37 -13.71 18.73
C ARG A 61 -9.57 -14.23 17.95
N GLU A 62 -10.58 -13.40 17.69
CA GLU A 62 -11.73 -13.75 16.88
C GLU A 62 -11.42 -13.55 15.40
N ALA A 63 -11.22 -14.66 14.69
CA ALA A 63 -10.93 -14.64 13.25
C ALA A 63 -12.09 -14.13 12.38
N ARG A 64 -13.30 -13.98 12.94
CA ARG A 64 -14.50 -13.54 12.20
C ARG A 64 -14.98 -12.21 12.74
N PRO A 65 -15.40 -11.27 11.88
CA PRO A 65 -15.98 -10.02 12.34
C PRO A 65 -17.36 -10.22 12.97
N SER A 66 -17.77 -9.28 13.81
CA SER A 66 -19.12 -9.23 14.34
C SER A 66 -20.15 -8.97 13.22
N ARG A 67 -21.38 -9.49 13.40
CA ARG A 67 -22.49 -9.21 12.47
C ARG A 67 -22.86 -7.73 12.39
N GLU A 68 -22.59 -6.97 13.44
CA GLU A 68 -22.80 -5.53 13.43
C GLU A 68 -21.79 -4.84 12.51
N TYR A 69 -20.50 -5.17 12.65
CA TYR A 69 -19.45 -4.63 11.78
C TYR A 69 -19.77 -4.85 10.30
N LEU A 70 -20.12 -6.09 9.91
CA LEU A 70 -20.45 -6.43 8.54
C LEU A 70 -21.66 -5.66 7.99
N ARG A 71 -22.73 -5.53 8.80
CA ARG A 71 -23.93 -4.77 8.43
C ARG A 71 -23.62 -3.30 8.12
N ARG A 72 -22.58 -2.74 8.75
CA ARG A 72 -22.17 -1.35 8.58
C ARG A 72 -21.11 -1.19 7.48
N LEU A 73 -20.22 -2.16 7.30
CA LEU A 73 -19.20 -2.14 6.25
C LEU A 73 -19.80 -2.38 4.85
N LEU A 74 -20.75 -3.30 4.72
CA LEU A 74 -21.29 -3.71 3.42
C LEU A 74 -21.89 -2.55 2.59
N PRO A 75 -22.68 -1.61 3.16
CA PRO A 75 -23.13 -0.43 2.44
C PRO A 75 -21.98 0.46 1.94
N VAL A 76 -20.93 0.65 2.73
CA VAL A 76 -19.74 1.44 2.34
C VAL A 76 -19.06 0.79 1.14
N VAL A 77 -18.85 -0.53 1.18
CA VAL A 77 -18.24 -1.25 0.05
C VAL A 77 -19.12 -1.16 -1.20
N ARG A 78 -20.44 -1.30 -1.08
CA ARG A 78 -21.37 -1.11 -2.22
C ARG A 78 -21.27 0.28 -2.82
N GLU A 79 -21.24 1.31 -1.98
CA GLU A 79 -21.13 2.70 -2.45
C GLU A 79 -19.80 2.92 -3.18
N LEU A 80 -18.68 2.46 -2.60
CA LEU A 80 -17.35 2.58 -3.19
C LEU A 80 -17.21 1.80 -4.50
N VAL A 81 -17.75 0.58 -4.58
CA VAL A 81 -17.82 -0.21 -5.83
C VAL A 81 -18.67 0.52 -6.87
N GLY A 82 -19.76 1.16 -6.45
CA GLY A 82 -20.58 1.98 -7.34
C GLY A 82 -19.90 3.27 -7.82
N ILE A 83 -18.94 3.81 -7.05
CA ILE A 83 -18.18 5.01 -7.44
C ILE A 83 -16.99 4.65 -8.33
N CYS A 84 -16.17 3.67 -7.93
CA CYS A 84 -14.91 3.32 -8.59
C CYS A 84 -14.79 1.79 -8.76
N PRO A 85 -15.61 1.16 -9.63
CA PRO A 85 -15.69 -0.30 -9.71
C PRO A 85 -14.35 -0.94 -10.12
N GLY A 86 -13.60 -0.32 -11.04
CA GLY A 86 -12.32 -0.82 -11.51
C GLY A 86 -11.24 -0.94 -10.42
N LEU A 87 -11.36 -0.22 -9.30
CA LEU A 87 -10.48 -0.37 -8.14
C LEU A 87 -10.66 -1.75 -7.49
N PHE A 88 -11.91 -2.22 -7.41
CA PHE A 88 -12.31 -3.46 -6.75
C PHE A 88 -12.41 -4.66 -7.68
N HIS A 89 -12.41 -4.43 -8.99
CA HIS A 89 -12.59 -5.48 -9.98
C HIS A 89 -11.60 -6.64 -9.79
N GLY A 90 -12.16 -7.85 -9.66
CA GLY A 90 -11.46 -9.11 -9.47
C GLY A 90 -10.77 -9.28 -8.11
N LEU A 91 -11.08 -8.42 -7.12
CA LEU A 91 -10.59 -8.57 -5.76
C LEU A 91 -11.51 -9.47 -4.92
N THR A 92 -10.93 -10.04 -3.87
CA THR A 92 -11.61 -10.83 -2.84
C THR A 92 -11.46 -10.13 -1.49
N HIS A 93 -12.51 -10.10 -0.68
CA HIS A 93 -12.47 -9.53 0.67
C HIS A 93 -11.55 -10.35 1.59
N LEU A 94 -10.81 -9.66 2.44
CA LEU A 94 -9.99 -10.22 3.51
C LEU A 94 -10.27 -9.45 4.80
N PHE A 95 -10.71 -10.16 5.83
CA PHE A 95 -10.84 -9.59 7.16
C PHE A 95 -9.52 -9.69 7.93
N ASP A 96 -9.08 -8.57 8.50
CA ASP A 96 -7.93 -8.51 9.40
C ASP A 96 -8.41 -8.12 10.81
N PRO A 97 -8.41 -9.04 11.79
CA PRO A 97 -8.89 -8.75 13.14
C PRO A 97 -8.00 -7.75 13.87
N ALA A 98 -6.76 -7.51 13.42
CA ALA A 98 -5.87 -6.51 13.98
C ALA A 98 -6.12 -5.10 13.43
N SER A 99 -6.95 -4.95 12.40
CA SER A 99 -7.12 -3.68 11.67
C SER A 99 -8.54 -3.55 11.10
N ILE A 100 -9.54 -3.59 11.98
CA ILE A 100 -10.97 -3.56 11.58
C ILE A 100 -11.39 -2.27 10.85
N LEU A 101 -10.72 -1.15 11.07
CA LEU A 101 -10.98 0.10 10.36
C LEU A 101 -10.25 0.18 9.01
N ARG A 102 -9.53 -0.88 8.63
CA ARG A 102 -8.81 -0.99 7.36
C ARG A 102 -9.23 -2.24 6.59
N PRO A 103 -10.49 -2.33 6.11
CA PRO A 103 -10.94 -3.46 5.32
C PRO A 103 -9.99 -3.71 4.14
N ALA A 104 -9.62 -4.97 3.98
CA ALA A 104 -8.63 -5.40 3.00
C ALA A 104 -9.29 -6.19 1.85
N PHE A 105 -8.70 -6.07 0.68
CA PHE A 105 -9.12 -6.71 -0.55
C PHE A 105 -7.89 -7.17 -1.31
N PHE A 106 -7.91 -8.38 -1.85
CA PHE A 106 -6.72 -8.93 -2.48
C PHE A 106 -6.99 -9.65 -3.79
N ARG A 107 -5.93 -9.82 -4.58
CA ARG A 107 -5.90 -10.69 -5.75
C ARG A 107 -4.52 -11.31 -5.90
N LEU A 108 -4.49 -12.60 -6.21
CA LEU A 108 -3.26 -13.29 -6.55
C LEU A 108 -2.95 -13.15 -8.05
N TYR A 109 -1.68 -12.94 -8.35
CA TYR A 109 -1.15 -12.96 -9.69
C TYR A 109 0.00 -13.97 -9.78
N ARG A 110 0.09 -14.66 -10.90
CA ARG A 110 1.19 -15.57 -11.21
C ARG A 110 1.92 -15.09 -12.46
N MET A 111 3.25 -15.12 -12.43
CA MET A 111 4.10 -14.81 -13.57
C MET A 111 5.25 -15.81 -13.64
N GLY A 112 5.12 -16.79 -14.53
CA GLY A 112 5.96 -17.99 -14.49
C GLY A 112 5.75 -18.73 -13.17
N GLU A 113 6.85 -19.03 -12.47
CA GLU A 113 6.85 -19.63 -11.14
C GLU A 113 6.66 -18.61 -10.00
N ALA A 114 6.77 -17.30 -10.28
CA ALA A 114 6.65 -16.27 -9.25
C ALA A 114 5.19 -15.96 -8.93
N LEU A 115 4.90 -15.81 -7.63
CA LEU A 115 3.58 -15.47 -7.10
C LEU A 115 3.59 -14.07 -6.49
N TYR A 116 2.53 -13.31 -6.72
CA TYR A 116 2.37 -11.96 -6.23
C TYR A 116 0.97 -11.78 -5.62
N LEU A 117 0.91 -11.07 -4.51
CA LEU A 117 -0.31 -10.61 -3.87
C LEU A 117 -0.50 -9.14 -4.18
N TYR A 118 -1.56 -8.78 -4.88
CA TYR A 118 -2.06 -7.41 -4.84
C TYR A 118 -2.95 -7.26 -3.62
N LEU A 119 -2.62 -6.30 -2.75
CA LEU A 119 -3.32 -6.06 -1.50
C LEU A 119 -3.74 -4.60 -1.43
N LEU A 120 -5.05 -4.36 -1.45
CA LEU A 120 -5.70 -3.07 -1.25
C LEU A 120 -6.25 -3.01 0.17
N ARG A 121 -5.93 -1.96 0.92
CA ARG A 121 -6.54 -1.63 2.21
C ARG A 121 -7.13 -0.23 2.13
N ILE A 122 -8.35 -0.07 2.61
CA ILE A 122 -9.03 1.23 2.63
C ILE A 122 -9.06 1.72 4.07
N ASP A 123 -8.58 2.93 4.34
CA ASP A 123 -8.65 3.51 5.68
C ASP A 123 -10.02 4.18 5.90
N LEU A 124 -10.81 3.62 6.81
CA LEU A 124 -12.13 4.14 7.21
C LEU A 124 -12.07 4.91 8.55
N SER A 125 -10.88 5.24 9.03
CA SER A 125 -10.69 6.07 10.22
C SER A 125 -11.15 7.51 9.94
N TYR A 126 -11.66 8.19 10.96
CA TYR A 126 -12.06 9.60 10.83
C TYR A 126 -10.83 10.53 10.90
N HIS A 127 -10.67 11.39 9.89
CA HIS A 127 -9.60 12.39 9.79
C HIS A 127 -10.21 13.80 9.88
N PRO A 128 -10.13 14.48 11.04
CA PRO A 128 -10.86 15.73 11.29
C PRO A 128 -10.62 16.86 10.28
N HIS A 129 -9.43 16.89 9.67
CA HIS A 129 -9.04 17.91 8.71
C HIS A 129 -9.41 17.57 7.25
N ASP A 130 -9.84 16.34 7.00
CA ASP A 130 -10.11 15.82 5.64
C ASP A 130 -11.57 15.39 5.46
N HIS A 131 -12.30 15.19 6.57
CA HIS A 131 -13.62 14.57 6.57
C HIS A 131 -14.67 15.50 7.19
N THR A 132 -15.83 15.56 6.54
CA THR A 132 -17.00 16.27 7.06
C THR A 132 -17.70 15.38 8.07
N LEU A 133 -17.64 15.75 9.34
CA LEU A 133 -18.36 15.06 10.41
C LEU A 133 -19.87 15.09 10.16
N VAL A 134 -20.53 13.93 10.32
CA VAL A 134 -22.00 13.82 10.28
C VAL A 134 -22.54 13.67 11.70
N GLU A 135 -22.07 12.65 12.43
CA GLU A 135 -22.40 12.44 13.84
C GLU A 135 -21.15 12.09 14.65
N GLN A 136 -21.10 12.58 15.90
CA GLN A 136 -20.01 12.29 16.83
C GLN A 136 -19.95 10.80 17.17
N GLY A 137 -18.74 10.27 17.34
CA GLY A 137 -18.53 8.91 17.81
C GLY A 137 -18.78 8.76 19.31
N THR A 138 -18.60 7.54 19.81
CA THR A 138 -18.62 7.22 21.24
C THR A 138 -17.31 6.55 21.64
N ASN A 139 -17.21 6.04 22.87
CA ASN A 139 -16.07 5.22 23.29
C ASN A 139 -16.00 3.86 22.57
N ASP A 140 -17.10 3.43 21.96
CA ASP A 140 -17.24 2.12 21.33
C ASP A 140 -17.36 2.21 19.80
N THR A 141 -17.60 3.42 19.27
CA THR A 141 -17.81 3.63 17.83
C THR A 141 -17.06 4.84 17.29
N THR A 142 -16.58 4.72 16.05
CA THR A 142 -16.01 5.85 15.32
C THR A 142 -17.06 6.92 15.06
N PRO A 143 -16.68 8.18 14.83
CA PRO A 143 -17.57 9.16 14.21
C PRO A 143 -18.08 8.68 12.85
N SER A 144 -19.29 9.11 12.48
CA SER A 144 -19.78 8.98 11.10
C SER A 144 -19.43 10.23 10.32
N TYR A 145 -19.09 10.07 9.04
CA TYR A 145 -18.57 11.17 8.23
C TYR A 145 -18.85 11.01 6.75
N ARG A 146 -18.67 12.10 6.00
CA ARG A 146 -18.67 12.13 4.53
C ARG A 146 -17.34 12.67 4.02
N THR A 147 -16.90 12.14 2.89
CA THR A 147 -15.70 12.65 2.21
C THR A 147 -15.67 12.24 0.75
N ARG A 148 -14.85 12.95 -0.05
CA ARG A 148 -14.43 12.55 -1.40
C ARG A 148 -13.05 11.90 -1.41
N LYS A 149 -12.31 11.94 -0.30
CA LYS A 149 -10.94 11.44 -0.18
C LYS A 149 -11.00 9.97 0.25
N LEU A 150 -10.76 9.06 -0.68
CA LEU A 150 -10.61 7.63 -0.37
C LEU A 150 -9.17 7.35 0.01
N MET A 151 -8.89 7.38 1.31
CA MET A 151 -7.58 7.01 1.86
C MET A 151 -7.36 5.50 1.71
N LEU A 152 -6.22 5.12 1.14
CA LEU A 152 -5.94 3.72 0.86
C LEU A 152 -4.45 3.43 0.77
N GLU A 153 -4.13 2.15 0.97
CA GLU A 153 -2.83 1.56 0.71
C GLU A 153 -3.03 0.44 -0.32
N ALA A 154 -2.19 0.40 -1.36
CA ALA A 154 -2.28 -0.63 -2.38
C ALA A 154 -0.89 -1.04 -2.85
N ASP A 155 -0.54 -2.30 -2.66
CA ASP A 155 0.79 -2.82 -2.98
C ASP A 155 0.72 -4.15 -3.73
N LEU A 156 1.69 -4.35 -4.63
CA LEU A 156 2.07 -5.66 -5.14
C LEU A 156 3.18 -6.21 -4.24
N ILE A 157 2.90 -7.33 -3.59
CA ILE A 157 3.75 -7.97 -2.59
C ILE A 157 4.22 -9.31 -3.17
N PRO A 158 5.53 -9.55 -3.29
CA PRO A 158 6.04 -10.83 -3.75
C PRO A 158 5.81 -11.91 -2.68
N LEU A 159 5.35 -13.07 -3.12
CA LEU A 159 5.14 -14.23 -2.26
C LEU A 159 6.18 -15.31 -2.53
N GLU A 160 6.58 -15.99 -1.47
CA GLU A 160 7.36 -17.22 -1.55
C GLU A 160 6.42 -18.39 -1.90
N ASP A 161 5.29 -18.50 -1.21
CA ASP A 161 4.27 -19.51 -1.45
C ASP A 161 2.90 -19.11 -0.86
N LEU A 162 1.89 -19.96 -1.05
CA LEU A 162 0.66 -19.96 -0.28
C LEU A 162 0.82 -20.86 0.95
N HIS A 163 0.61 -20.30 2.13
CA HIS A 163 0.53 -21.11 3.34
C HIS A 163 -0.78 -21.90 3.30
N THR A 164 -0.70 -23.23 3.27
CA THR A 164 -1.86 -24.11 3.21
C THR A 164 -1.93 -25.02 4.44
N GLU A 165 -3.15 -25.24 4.93
CA GLU A 165 -3.45 -26.28 5.93
C GLU A 165 -4.55 -27.17 5.37
N GLU A 166 -4.38 -28.49 5.45
CA GLU A 166 -5.37 -29.47 4.93
C GLU A 166 -5.75 -29.22 3.45
N GLY A 167 -4.79 -28.73 2.65
CA GLY A 167 -5.01 -28.42 1.23
C GLY A 167 -5.79 -27.13 0.96
N ARG A 168 -6.10 -26.33 1.98
CA ARG A 168 -6.77 -25.02 1.83
C ARG A 168 -5.80 -23.87 2.14
N PRO A 169 -5.82 -22.77 1.37
CA PRO A 169 -5.01 -21.61 1.67
C PRO A 169 -5.46 -20.98 2.99
N ARG A 170 -4.50 -20.78 3.90
CA ARG A 170 -4.64 -20.17 5.23
C ARG A 170 -3.85 -18.87 5.37
N GLY A 171 -2.98 -18.58 4.42
CA GLY A 171 -2.27 -17.32 4.39
C GLY A 171 -1.34 -17.19 3.19
N PHE A 172 -0.69 -16.04 3.11
CA PHE A 172 0.26 -15.71 2.06
C PHE A 172 1.64 -15.66 2.68
N LEU A 173 2.54 -16.55 2.27
CA LEU A 173 3.92 -16.54 2.72
C LEU A 173 4.69 -15.50 1.91
N ILE A 174 5.09 -14.41 2.55
CA ILE A 174 5.80 -13.32 1.88
C ILE A 174 7.24 -13.73 1.62
N ARG A 175 7.74 -13.41 0.42
CA ARG A 175 9.16 -13.52 0.08
C ARG A 175 9.93 -12.41 0.80
N GLN A 176 10.59 -12.75 1.89
CA GLN A 176 11.39 -11.80 2.66
C GLN A 176 12.84 -11.84 2.19
N VAL A 177 13.34 -10.69 1.75
CA VAL A 177 14.73 -10.55 1.25
C VAL A 177 15.57 -9.64 2.15
N ILE A 178 14.94 -8.95 3.10
CA ILE A 178 15.59 -8.03 4.02
C ILE A 178 15.70 -8.69 5.39
N SER A 179 16.92 -8.92 5.85
CA SER A 179 17.17 -9.62 7.12
C SER A 179 16.66 -8.83 8.34
N ARG A 180 16.97 -7.53 8.39
CA ARG A 180 16.55 -6.59 9.45
C ARG A 180 16.40 -5.19 8.89
N THR A 181 15.25 -4.56 9.14
CA THR A 181 14.97 -3.15 8.80
C THR A 181 15.21 -2.20 9.96
N TRP A 182 15.73 -2.71 11.07
CA TRP A 182 16.02 -1.98 12.30
C TRP A 182 17.53 -1.99 12.56
N ILE A 183 18.08 -0.82 12.86
CA ILE A 183 19.46 -0.66 13.31
C ILE A 183 19.48 -0.62 14.84
N GLY A 184 20.35 -1.44 15.43
CA GLY A 184 20.64 -1.43 16.86
C GLY A 184 21.34 -0.19 17.36
N GLU A 185 21.30 -0.03 18.67
CA GLU A 185 21.68 1.15 19.44
C GLU A 185 23.13 1.62 19.19
N THR A 186 23.30 2.91 18.94
CA THR A 186 24.59 3.59 19.15
C THR A 186 24.39 4.88 19.93
N GLY A 187 24.79 4.88 21.21
CA GLY A 187 24.86 6.10 22.04
C GLY A 187 25.02 5.81 23.55
N ARG A 188 26.04 6.44 24.19
CA ARG A 188 26.20 6.46 25.66
C ARG A 188 25.24 7.51 26.26
N GLY A 189 24.24 7.05 27.00
CA GLY A 189 23.45 7.89 27.92
C GLY A 189 22.15 8.46 27.34
N TYR A 190 21.04 7.93 27.84
CA TYR A 190 19.69 8.53 27.91
C TYR A 190 19.15 9.23 26.65
N PHE A 191 18.66 8.43 25.71
CA PHE A 191 17.36 8.48 25.01
C PHE A 191 17.49 7.60 23.76
N VAL A 192 16.99 6.37 23.87
CA VAL A 192 17.20 5.30 22.90
C VAL A 192 16.02 5.25 21.93
N GLN A 193 16.19 5.75 20.70
CA GLN A 193 15.24 5.53 19.60
C GLN A 193 15.99 4.82 18.48
N GLY A 194 15.64 3.56 18.21
CA GLY A 194 16.15 2.84 17.05
C GLY A 194 15.63 3.45 15.74
N ILE A 195 16.43 3.39 14.67
CA ILE A 195 16.08 3.97 13.38
C ILE A 195 15.49 2.87 12.48
N TRP A 196 14.23 3.08 12.07
CA TRP A 196 13.60 2.27 11.03
C TRP A 196 14.14 2.70 9.66
N LEU A 197 14.74 1.76 8.94
CA LEU A 197 15.31 2.01 7.61
C LEU A 197 14.29 1.94 6.48
N ASP A 198 13.04 1.52 6.73
CA ASP A 198 12.06 1.23 5.68
C ASP A 198 11.86 2.39 4.70
N ARG A 199 11.83 3.63 5.22
CA ARG A 199 11.68 4.81 4.39
C ARG A 199 12.90 5.06 3.51
N ASP A 200 14.10 4.92 4.07
CA ASP A 200 15.34 5.13 3.33
C ASP A 200 15.63 3.98 2.35
N LEU A 201 15.23 2.75 2.68
CA LEU A 201 15.21 1.61 1.76
C LEU A 201 14.23 1.86 0.61
N SER A 202 13.01 2.35 0.88
CA SER A 202 12.03 2.67 -0.16
C SER A 202 12.56 3.75 -1.12
N LYS A 203 13.21 4.79 -0.57
CA LYS A 203 13.91 5.80 -1.39
C LYS A 203 15.02 5.18 -2.21
N PHE A 204 15.87 4.35 -1.61
CA PHE A 204 16.98 3.69 -2.28
C PHE A 204 16.49 2.84 -3.45
N PHE A 205 15.59 1.90 -3.18
CA PHE A 205 15.04 1.00 -4.19
C PHE A 205 14.41 1.79 -5.34
N SER A 206 13.63 2.81 -5.03
CA SER A 206 12.99 3.64 -6.05
C SER A 206 13.99 4.46 -6.86
N SER A 207 14.98 5.09 -6.22
CA SER A 207 15.96 5.95 -6.90
C SER A 207 16.83 5.23 -7.93
N VAL A 208 17.01 3.91 -7.79
CA VAL A 208 17.70 3.08 -8.79
C VAL A 208 16.93 3.06 -10.12
N PHE A 209 15.60 3.12 -10.11
CA PHE A 209 14.76 3.01 -11.32
C PHE A 209 14.13 4.32 -11.78
N LEU A 210 14.12 5.36 -10.94
CA LEU A 210 13.54 6.65 -11.32
C LEU A 210 14.45 7.45 -12.26
N PRO A 211 13.93 8.28 -13.17
CA PRO A 211 14.75 9.16 -14.01
C PRO A 211 15.65 10.08 -13.17
N GLU A 212 16.80 10.46 -13.72
CA GLU A 212 17.74 11.32 -13.01
C GLU A 212 17.09 12.68 -12.72
N GLY A 213 17.26 13.18 -11.49
CA GLY A 213 16.61 14.43 -11.05
C GLY A 213 15.10 14.35 -10.85
N ALA A 214 14.46 13.17 -10.98
CA ALA A 214 13.02 13.03 -10.81
C ALA A 214 12.58 13.44 -9.40
N ARG A 215 11.63 14.37 -9.34
CA ARG A 215 11.02 14.83 -8.08
C ARG A 215 9.74 14.07 -7.82
N THR A 216 9.87 12.88 -7.26
CA THR A 216 8.72 12.00 -7.00
C THR A 216 8.25 12.01 -5.56
N TYR A 217 8.93 12.69 -4.63
CA TYR A 217 8.49 12.76 -3.23
C TYR A 217 7.07 13.38 -3.11
N PRO A 218 6.15 12.77 -2.33
CA PRO A 218 6.36 11.64 -1.41
C PRO A 218 6.14 10.23 -2.01
N TYR A 219 5.89 10.12 -3.31
CA TYR A 219 5.71 8.86 -4.01
C TYR A 219 7.04 8.14 -4.33
N TYR A 220 7.13 6.90 -3.88
CA TYR A 220 8.22 5.98 -4.14
C TYR A 220 7.62 4.66 -4.67
N PRO A 221 7.82 4.31 -5.96
CA PRO A 221 7.16 3.14 -6.56
C PRO A 221 7.58 1.82 -5.91
N LEU A 222 8.85 1.70 -5.51
CA LEU A 222 9.33 0.52 -4.79
C LEU A 222 9.40 0.83 -3.29
N THR A 223 8.71 0.02 -2.50
CA THR A 223 8.55 0.21 -1.06
C THR A 223 9.19 -0.93 -0.29
N CYS A 224 9.79 -0.63 0.85
CA CYS A 224 10.21 -1.63 1.83
C CYS A 224 9.03 -1.89 2.78
N LYS A 225 8.34 -3.02 2.57
CA LYS A 225 7.25 -3.49 3.42
C LYS A 225 7.40 -4.98 3.66
N TYR A 226 7.01 -5.45 4.84
CA TYR A 226 7.09 -6.86 5.21
C TYR A 226 8.48 -7.49 5.06
N ARG A 227 9.54 -6.69 5.21
CA ARG A 227 10.93 -7.10 4.92
C ARG A 227 11.16 -7.57 3.48
N SER A 228 10.40 -6.98 2.56
CA SER A 228 10.44 -7.29 1.14
C SER A 228 10.48 -6.03 0.30
N ILE A 229 10.82 -6.21 -0.98
CA ILE A 229 10.76 -5.18 -2.01
C ILE A 229 9.37 -5.30 -2.65
N CYS A 230 8.46 -4.41 -2.26
CA CYS A 230 7.10 -4.33 -2.77
C CYS A 230 6.99 -3.21 -3.82
N LEU A 231 5.88 -3.17 -4.55
CA LEU A 231 5.57 -2.08 -5.47
C LEU A 231 4.23 -1.42 -5.14
N MET A 232 4.23 -0.11 -4.97
CA MET A 232 3.02 0.71 -5.00
C MET A 232 2.78 1.12 -6.47
N PRO A 233 1.77 0.57 -7.16
CA PRO A 233 1.53 0.94 -8.56
C PRO A 233 0.99 2.37 -8.66
N PRO A 234 1.41 3.15 -9.68
CA PRO A 234 0.94 4.53 -9.86
C PRO A 234 -0.50 4.60 -10.38
N SER A 235 -1.09 3.48 -10.80
CA SER A 235 -2.49 3.37 -11.22
C SER A 235 -3.09 2.06 -10.74
N TYR A 236 -4.39 2.09 -10.40
CA TYR A 236 -5.08 0.99 -9.73
C TYR A 236 -6.19 0.35 -10.57
N ASP A 237 -6.33 0.75 -11.84
CA ASP A 237 -7.20 0.04 -12.77
C ASP A 237 -6.70 -1.42 -12.97
N PRO A 238 -7.60 -2.34 -13.36
CA PRO A 238 -7.28 -3.77 -13.45
C PRO A 238 -6.08 -4.08 -14.35
N ALA A 239 -6.00 -3.41 -15.51
CA ALA A 239 -4.94 -3.62 -16.47
C ALA A 239 -3.58 -3.16 -15.92
N SER A 240 -3.53 -1.96 -15.33
CA SER A 240 -2.31 -1.41 -14.75
C SER A 240 -1.76 -2.30 -13.64
N ARG A 241 -2.60 -2.81 -12.73
CA ARG A 241 -2.17 -3.71 -11.64
C ARG A 241 -1.37 -4.90 -12.17
N LYS A 242 -1.81 -5.50 -13.28
CA LYS A 242 -1.11 -6.61 -13.94
C LYS A 242 0.13 -6.15 -14.72
N ALA A 243 0.06 -5.00 -15.37
CA ALA A 243 1.12 -4.47 -16.22
C ALA A 243 2.42 -4.13 -15.46
N TYR A 244 2.34 -3.88 -14.15
CA TYR A 244 3.51 -3.60 -13.32
C TYR A 244 4.19 -4.85 -12.71
N LEU A 245 3.60 -6.05 -12.82
CA LEU A 245 4.22 -7.28 -12.32
C LEU A 245 5.57 -7.60 -12.98
N PRO A 246 5.73 -7.49 -14.33
CA PRO A 246 7.02 -7.73 -14.96
C PRO A 246 8.11 -6.78 -14.48
N PHE A 247 7.74 -5.53 -14.18
CA PHE A 247 8.67 -4.55 -13.61
C PHE A 247 9.14 -5.00 -12.23
N LEU A 248 8.22 -5.30 -11.31
CA LEU A 248 8.56 -5.71 -9.94
C LEU A 248 9.47 -6.95 -9.94
N TYR A 249 9.14 -7.97 -10.72
CA TYR A 249 9.97 -9.17 -10.84
C TYR A 249 11.40 -8.89 -11.29
N ARG A 250 11.59 -8.03 -12.29
CA ARG A 250 12.93 -7.65 -12.75
C ARG A 250 13.65 -6.78 -11.72
N ALA A 251 12.94 -5.85 -11.08
CA ALA A 251 13.49 -4.97 -10.06
C ALA A 251 14.02 -5.77 -8.87
N GLN A 252 13.28 -6.78 -8.41
CA GLN A 252 13.74 -7.69 -7.38
C GLN A 252 15.04 -8.40 -7.78
N ARG A 253 15.13 -8.98 -8.98
CA ARG A 253 16.35 -9.67 -9.43
C ARG A 253 17.57 -8.77 -9.55
N ILE A 254 17.37 -7.48 -9.81
CA ILE A 254 18.45 -6.49 -9.85
C ILE A 254 18.86 -6.09 -8.42
N LEU A 255 17.90 -5.86 -7.53
CA LEU A 255 18.18 -5.34 -6.18
C LEU A 255 18.60 -6.42 -5.17
N GLU A 256 18.02 -7.62 -5.24
CA GLU A 256 18.24 -8.71 -4.27
C GLU A 256 19.73 -9.04 -4.04
N PRO A 257 20.59 -9.12 -5.07
CA PRO A 257 22.02 -9.37 -4.88
C PRO A 257 22.76 -8.31 -4.04
N TYR A 258 22.22 -7.09 -3.98
CA TYR A 258 22.83 -5.95 -3.30
C TYR A 258 22.19 -5.63 -1.94
N VAL A 259 21.17 -6.36 -1.50
CA VAL A 259 20.39 -5.98 -0.29
C VAL A 259 21.27 -5.82 0.95
N ASP A 260 22.21 -6.73 1.18
CA ASP A 260 23.10 -6.65 2.34
C ASP A 260 24.02 -5.43 2.27
N GLU A 261 24.53 -5.09 1.08
CA GLU A 261 25.37 -3.91 0.88
C GLU A 261 24.56 -2.61 1.05
N ILE A 262 23.34 -2.57 0.52
CA ILE A 262 22.40 -1.45 0.70
C ILE A 262 22.13 -1.23 2.19
N LEU A 263 21.87 -2.29 2.95
CA LEU A 263 21.67 -2.21 4.40
C LEU A 263 22.92 -1.69 5.12
N GLU A 264 24.10 -2.15 4.74
CA GLU A 264 25.36 -1.68 5.32
C GLU A 264 25.65 -0.19 5.04
N VAL A 265 25.34 0.29 3.84
CA VAL A 265 25.46 1.71 3.50
C VAL A 265 24.46 2.54 4.32
N LEU A 266 23.18 2.17 4.32
CA LEU A 266 22.13 2.90 5.03
C LEU A 266 22.26 2.83 6.56
N ARG A 267 23.04 1.87 7.09
CA ARG A 267 23.44 1.83 8.50
C ARG A 267 24.44 2.92 8.88
N LYS A 268 25.28 3.34 7.93
CA LYS A 268 26.40 4.25 8.18
C LYS A 268 26.05 5.69 7.82
N GLU A 269 25.20 5.88 6.83
CA GLU A 269 24.83 7.21 6.34
C GLU A 269 23.36 7.29 5.93
N LYS A 270 22.80 8.51 5.95
CA LYS A 270 21.44 8.75 5.48
C LYS A 270 21.37 8.55 3.97
N PHE A 271 20.22 8.08 3.49
CA PHE A 271 20.00 7.94 2.06
C PHE A 271 20.24 9.25 1.30
N SER A 272 20.98 9.16 0.20
CA SER A 272 21.11 10.19 -0.83
C SER A 272 21.06 9.53 -2.22
N PRO A 273 20.41 10.14 -3.23
CA PRO A 273 20.48 9.64 -4.60
C PRO A 273 21.92 9.66 -5.17
N ASP A 274 22.83 10.42 -4.55
CA ASP A 274 24.23 10.53 -4.97
C ASP A 274 25.15 9.44 -4.44
N LEU A 275 24.65 8.54 -3.59
CA LEU A 275 25.42 7.43 -3.04
C LEU A 275 26.08 6.61 -4.16
N PRO A 276 27.39 6.28 -4.05
CA PRO A 276 28.09 5.50 -5.07
C PRO A 276 27.38 4.20 -5.45
N LEU A 277 26.83 3.49 -4.45
CA LEU A 277 26.11 2.23 -4.66
C LEU A 277 24.83 2.42 -5.48
N VAL A 278 24.12 3.54 -5.33
CA VAL A 278 22.94 3.84 -6.18
C VAL A 278 23.37 3.97 -7.64
N LYS A 279 24.46 4.69 -7.91
CA LYS A 279 25.01 4.90 -9.26
C LYS A 279 25.51 3.60 -9.88
N GLU A 280 26.18 2.78 -9.07
CA GLU A 280 26.64 1.45 -9.46
C GLU A 280 25.48 0.55 -9.88
N ILE A 281 24.50 0.32 -9.00
CA ILE A 281 23.36 -0.55 -9.31
C ILE A 281 22.59 -0.01 -10.51
N ARG A 282 22.35 1.31 -10.56
CA ARG A 282 21.65 1.97 -11.67
C ARG A 282 22.33 1.74 -13.02
N SER A 283 23.65 1.65 -13.07
CA SER A 283 24.39 1.38 -14.32
C SER A 283 24.05 0.00 -14.94
N THR A 284 23.53 -0.92 -14.13
CA THR A 284 23.07 -2.25 -14.55
C THR A 284 21.60 -2.29 -14.97
N VAL A 285 20.84 -1.22 -14.68
CA VAL A 285 19.40 -1.15 -14.94
C VAL A 285 19.13 -0.89 -16.43
N PRO A 286 18.37 -1.75 -17.11
CA PRO A 286 17.98 -1.51 -18.50
C PRO A 286 17.18 -0.22 -18.66
N ARG A 287 17.46 0.55 -19.72
CA ARG A 287 16.86 1.87 -19.96
C ARG A 287 15.34 1.82 -20.02
N GLU A 288 14.76 0.75 -20.55
CA GLU A 288 13.30 0.57 -20.63
C GLU A 288 12.62 0.54 -19.26
N MET A 289 13.30 0.05 -18.22
CA MET A 289 12.78 0.05 -16.85
C MET A 289 12.75 1.46 -16.25
N ILE A 290 13.71 2.31 -16.61
CA ILE A 290 13.72 3.73 -16.22
C ILE A 290 12.65 4.49 -17.01
N ALA A 291 12.54 4.22 -18.31
CA ALA A 291 11.59 4.87 -19.21
C ALA A 291 10.12 4.67 -18.80
N GLN A 292 9.81 3.58 -18.10
CA GLN A 292 8.48 3.32 -17.54
C GLN A 292 8.03 4.39 -16.52
N TRP A 293 8.97 5.13 -15.93
CA TRP A 293 8.72 6.12 -14.88
C TRP A 293 8.83 7.58 -15.36
N GLU A 294 9.23 7.83 -16.61
CA GLU A 294 9.41 9.18 -17.16
C GLU A 294 8.12 10.02 -17.19
N GLY A 295 6.95 9.37 -17.19
CA GLY A 295 5.64 10.04 -17.16
C GLY A 295 5.11 10.38 -15.77
N ILE A 296 5.91 10.19 -14.71
CA ILE A 296 5.48 10.44 -13.32
C ILE A 296 6.05 11.76 -12.80
N SER A 297 5.18 12.57 -12.21
CA SER A 297 5.58 13.79 -11.50
C SER A 297 4.71 14.06 -10.28
N ILE A 298 5.23 14.87 -9.35
CA ILE A 298 4.48 15.37 -8.20
C ILE A 298 4.27 16.87 -8.32
N ALA A 299 3.03 17.30 -8.26
CA ALA A 299 2.64 18.69 -8.11
C ALA A 299 2.31 18.99 -6.65
N ARG A 300 2.93 20.02 -6.07
CA ARG A 300 2.62 20.50 -4.72
C ARG A 300 1.56 21.60 -4.79
N TYR A 301 0.57 21.56 -3.92
CA TYR A 301 -0.47 22.58 -3.83
C TYR A 301 -0.95 22.77 -2.40
N LEU A 302 -1.74 23.82 -2.16
CA LEU A 302 -2.46 24.03 -0.89
C LEU A 302 -3.92 23.64 -1.10
N ASN A 303 -4.46 22.84 -0.18
CA ASN A 303 -5.88 22.48 -0.20
C ASN A 303 -6.77 23.63 0.33
N GLU A 304 -8.07 23.37 0.42
CA GLU A 304 -9.06 24.37 0.89
C GLU A 304 -8.82 24.85 2.33
N HIS A 305 -8.09 24.08 3.14
CA HIS A 305 -7.70 24.42 4.50
C HIS A 305 -6.28 25.01 4.60
N GLN A 306 -5.68 25.42 3.48
CA GLN A 306 -4.30 25.94 3.43
C GLN A 306 -3.24 24.94 3.91
N MET A 307 -3.56 23.64 3.90
CA MET A 307 -2.60 22.58 4.19
C MET A 307 -1.94 22.10 2.90
N ARG A 308 -0.66 21.75 2.98
CA ARG A 308 0.12 21.31 1.83
C ARG A 308 -0.25 19.88 1.45
N GLU A 309 -0.64 19.68 0.20
CA GLU A 309 -0.91 18.37 -0.39
C GLU A 309 -0.04 18.15 -1.65
N TYR A 310 0.01 16.91 -2.10
CA TYR A 310 0.81 16.49 -3.25
C TYR A 310 -0.07 15.71 -4.20
N ARG A 311 -0.14 16.12 -5.47
CA ARG A 311 -0.83 15.38 -6.53
C ARG A 311 0.18 14.55 -7.32
N LEU A 312 -0.12 13.27 -7.50
CA LEU A 312 0.62 12.35 -8.36
C LEU A 312 0.04 12.37 -9.77
N ASP A 313 0.78 13.00 -10.68
CA ASP A 313 0.46 13.07 -12.10
C ASP A 313 1.14 11.89 -12.82
N VAL A 314 0.35 11.11 -13.56
CA VAL A 314 0.81 9.92 -14.29
C VAL A 314 0.35 10.04 -15.73
N GLN A 315 1.29 10.37 -16.62
CA GLN A 315 1.04 10.36 -18.06
C GLN A 315 1.11 8.92 -18.56
N ARG A 316 -0.04 8.35 -18.96
CA ARG A 316 -0.03 7.08 -19.70
C ARG A 316 0.64 7.34 -21.05
N ARG A 317 1.73 6.63 -21.34
CA ARG A 317 2.22 6.55 -22.72
C ARG A 317 1.15 5.85 -23.55
N ALA A 318 0.81 6.46 -24.68
CA ALA A 318 -0.14 5.94 -25.67
C ALA A 318 0.38 4.64 -26.30
#